data_AF-A0AAN7E794-F1
#
_entry.id   AF-A0AAN7E794-F1
#
_cell.length_a   1.000
_cell.length_b   1.000
_cell.length_c   1.000
_cell.angle_alpha   90.00
_cell.angle_beta   90.00
_cell.angle_gamma   90.00
#
_symmetry.space_group_name_H-M   'P 1'
#
loop_
_entity.id
_entity.type
_entity.pdbx_description
1 polymer ?
#
loop_
_entity_poly.entity_id
_entity_poly.type
_entity_poly.pdbx_seq_one_letter_code
_entity_poly.pdbx_strand_id
1 'polypeptide(L)'
;MASYQRRDNGDGLANLTTKATHFFKIIMPGTLEEGKLRIPKKFINKYGVELGSMAFHTIPNGTKWTVKLTKCDGEVWFQNGWREFTNCHALTVGSLLVFRYKGNSGFSVLIFDATATEIEYPLDDQPQVHRMEDNESDDNFIEIMAAFTPS
;
A
#
# COMPACT_ATOMS: atom_id res chain seq x y z
N MET A 1 59.50 2.26 -23.72
CA MET A 1 58.67 1.11 -23.31
C MET A 1 57.70 1.59 -22.24
N ALA A 2 56.46 1.88 -22.62
CA ALA A 2 55.42 2.33 -21.69
C ALA A 2 54.58 1.11 -21.28
N SER A 3 54.60 0.76 -20.00
CA SER A 3 53.79 -0.32 -19.43
C SER A 3 52.36 0.17 -19.20
N TYR A 4 51.43 -0.32 -20.02
CA TYR A 4 50.00 -0.25 -19.75
C TYR A 4 49.64 -1.28 -18.67
N GLN A 5 49.15 -0.84 -17.52
CA GLN A 5 48.40 -1.70 -16.62
C GLN A 5 46.91 -1.61 -16.97
N ARG A 6 46.31 -2.77 -17.23
CA ARG A 6 44.87 -2.97 -17.38
C ARG A 6 44.43 -4.07 -16.41
N ARG A 7 43.24 -3.85 -15.81
CA ARG A 7 42.43 -4.75 -14.96
C ARG A 7 42.94 -4.76 -13.51
N ASP A 8 42.13 -4.39 -12.53
CA ASP A 8 40.96 -5.15 -12.14
C ASP A 8 39.68 -4.32 -11.97
N ASN A 9 38.57 -4.93 -12.36
CA ASN A 9 37.23 -4.40 -12.36
C ASN A 9 36.38 -5.47 -11.71
N GLY A 10 35.92 -5.24 -10.48
CA GLY A 10 34.91 -6.07 -9.84
C GLY A 10 35.16 -6.37 -8.38
N ASP A 11 34.65 -5.50 -7.50
CA ASP A 11 33.70 -5.94 -6.47
C ASP A 11 33.06 -4.69 -5.85
N GLY A 12 31.74 -4.69 -5.68
CA GLY A 12 31.04 -3.53 -5.11
C GLY A 12 29.59 -3.31 -5.57
N LEU A 13 29.00 -4.25 -6.31
CA LEU A 13 27.54 -4.26 -6.50
C LEU A 13 26.93 -5.66 -6.24
N ALA A 14 27.57 -6.44 -5.38
CA ALA A 14 26.98 -7.65 -4.83
C ALA A 14 26.19 -7.31 -3.56
N ASN A 15 25.12 -6.49 -3.65
CA ASN A 15 24.17 -6.31 -2.54
C ASN A 15 22.83 -5.62 -2.93
N LEU A 16 22.22 -5.98 -4.06
CA LEU A 16 20.79 -5.70 -4.25
C LEU A 16 20.03 -6.85 -4.94
N THR A 17 20.36 -8.09 -4.62
CA THR A 17 19.39 -9.18 -4.77
C THR A 17 18.47 -9.17 -3.56
N THR A 18 17.69 -8.09 -3.40
CA THR A 18 16.54 -8.11 -2.49
C THR A 18 15.63 -9.23 -2.98
N LYS A 19 15.67 -10.38 -2.29
CA LYS A 19 14.83 -11.54 -2.57
C LYS A 19 13.38 -11.11 -2.41
N ALA A 20 12.76 -10.69 -3.52
CA ALA A 20 11.42 -10.14 -3.57
C ALA A 20 10.48 -11.11 -2.84
N THR A 21 9.93 -10.66 -1.70
CA THR A 21 9.05 -11.51 -0.91
C THR A 21 7.62 -11.26 -1.34
N HIS A 22 6.94 -12.36 -1.62
CA HIS A 22 5.55 -12.36 -2.04
C HIS A 22 4.68 -12.80 -0.87
N PHE A 23 3.47 -12.28 -0.80
CA PHE A 23 2.37 -12.90 -0.09
C PHE A 23 1.11 -12.79 -0.94
N PHE A 24 0.12 -13.63 -0.67
CA PHE A 24 -1.17 -13.51 -1.33
C PHE A 24 -2.29 -13.41 -0.29
N LYS A 25 -3.43 -12.88 -0.74
CA LYS A 25 -4.67 -12.85 0.02
C LYS A 25 -5.83 -13.23 -0.89
N ILE A 26 -6.75 -14.01 -0.34
CA ILE A 26 -8.06 -14.26 -0.94
C ILE A 26 -9.03 -13.29 -0.25
N ILE A 27 -9.88 -12.64 -1.04
CA ILE A 27 -10.92 -11.74 -0.54
C ILE A 27 -12.02 -12.59 0.10
N MET A 28 -12.24 -12.37 1.39
CA MET A 28 -13.28 -13.01 2.18
C MET A 28 -14.42 -12.01 2.43
N PRO A 29 -15.65 -12.47 2.76
CA PRO A 29 -16.78 -11.56 3.04
C PRO A 29 -16.43 -10.46 4.06
N GLY A 30 -15.82 -10.84 5.19
CA GLY A 30 -15.40 -9.87 6.22
C GLY A 30 -14.39 -8.82 5.74
N THR A 31 -13.53 -9.14 4.77
CA THR A 31 -12.60 -8.15 4.17
C THR A 31 -13.37 -7.03 3.47
N LEU A 32 -14.45 -7.37 2.76
CA LEU A 32 -15.28 -6.42 2.04
C LEU A 32 -16.14 -5.58 3.00
N GLU A 33 -16.77 -6.26 3.97
CA GLU A 33 -17.59 -5.62 5.00
C GLU A 33 -16.79 -4.62 5.85
N GLU A 34 -15.64 -5.05 6.37
CA GLU A 34 -14.76 -4.20 7.18
C GLU A 34 -14.05 -3.11 6.36
N GLY A 35 -13.96 -3.28 5.03
CA GLY A 35 -13.26 -2.35 4.15
C GLY A 35 -11.76 -2.26 4.40
N LYS A 36 -11.14 -3.31 4.94
CA LYS A 36 -9.70 -3.36 5.23
C LYS A 36 -9.12 -4.75 4.98
N LEU A 37 -7.84 -4.82 4.62
CA LEU A 37 -7.13 -6.06 4.37
C LEU A 37 -5.92 -6.20 5.30
N ARG A 38 -5.94 -7.24 6.13
CA ARG A 38 -4.84 -7.57 7.04
C ARG A 38 -3.61 -8.12 6.30
N ILE A 39 -2.44 -7.59 6.63
CA ILE A 39 -1.15 -8.07 6.13
C ILE A 39 -0.71 -9.31 6.94
N PRO A 40 -0.21 -10.39 6.30
CA PRO A 40 0.19 -11.60 7.02
C PRO A 40 1.25 -11.33 8.10
N LYS A 41 1.07 -11.89 9.31
CA LYS A 41 2.02 -11.74 10.43
C LYS A 41 3.46 -12.07 10.05
N LYS A 42 3.67 -13.16 9.29
CA LYS A 42 5.02 -13.56 8.83
C LYS A 42 5.68 -12.48 7.98
N PHE A 43 4.89 -11.74 7.18
CA PHE A 43 5.38 -10.61 6.40
C PHE A 43 5.73 -9.43 7.31
N ILE A 44 4.83 -9.10 8.26
CA ILE A 44 5.05 -8.01 9.23
C ILE A 44 6.28 -8.27 10.11
N ASN A 45 6.49 -9.50 10.59
CA ASN A 45 7.68 -9.84 11.37
C ASN A 45 8.99 -9.62 10.61
N LYS A 46 8.95 -9.69 9.28
CA LYS A 46 10.14 -9.56 8.43
C LYS A 46 10.36 -8.13 7.92
N TYR A 47 9.29 -7.44 7.54
CA TYR A 47 9.36 -6.15 6.83
C TYR A 47 8.60 -5.01 7.53
N GLY A 48 7.92 -5.28 8.65
CA GLY A 48 7.02 -4.32 9.30
C GLY A 48 7.71 -3.03 9.77
N VAL A 49 9.01 -3.08 10.06
CA VAL A 49 9.83 -1.91 10.42
C VAL A 49 10.03 -0.98 9.22
N GLU A 50 10.11 -1.52 8.00
CA GLU A 50 10.25 -0.75 6.77
C GLU A 50 8.92 -0.18 6.27
N LEU A 51 7.79 -0.63 6.83
CA LEU A 51 6.47 -0.15 6.47
C LEU A 51 6.17 1.19 7.15
N GLY A 52 5.96 2.22 6.33
CA GLY A 52 5.52 3.56 6.73
C GLY A 52 4.03 3.60 7.08
N SER A 53 3.48 4.82 7.05
CA SER A 53 2.04 5.07 7.26
C SER A 53 1.20 4.85 5.99
N MET A 54 1.84 4.83 4.83
CA MET A 54 1.22 4.62 3.52
C MET A 54 1.90 3.45 2.81
N ALA A 55 1.12 2.72 2.01
CA ALA A 55 1.58 1.72 1.07
C ALA A 55 1.24 2.15 -0.36
N PHE A 56 2.10 1.74 -1.30
CA PHE A 56 1.94 2.06 -2.72
C PHE A 56 1.75 0.78 -3.51
N HIS A 57 0.57 0.58 -4.10
CA HIS A 57 0.27 -0.58 -4.93
C HIS A 57 0.39 -0.19 -6.40
N THR A 58 1.35 -0.80 -7.11
CA THR A 58 1.49 -0.68 -8.55
C THR A 58 0.90 -1.91 -9.23
N ILE A 59 -0.11 -1.71 -10.06
CA ILE A 59 -0.71 -2.77 -10.89
C ILE A 59 0.01 -2.88 -12.25
N PRO A 60 -0.23 -3.94 -13.05
CA PRO A 60 0.55 -4.20 -14.27
C PRO A 60 0.51 -3.11 -15.34
N ASN A 61 -0.59 -2.35 -15.45
CA ASN A 61 -0.68 -1.21 -16.38
C ASN A 61 0.15 0.01 -15.93
N GLY A 62 0.83 -0.06 -14.78
CA GLY A 62 1.67 1.00 -14.23
C GLY A 62 0.95 1.97 -13.29
N THR A 63 -0.38 1.92 -13.21
CA THR A 63 -1.16 2.74 -12.29
C THR A 63 -0.78 2.46 -10.85
N LYS A 64 -0.66 3.53 -10.05
CA LYS A 64 -0.27 3.49 -8.65
C LYS A 64 -1.43 3.90 -7.76
N TRP A 65 -1.67 3.11 -6.74
CA TRP A 65 -2.67 3.34 -5.71
C TRP A 65 -1.99 3.59 -4.37
N THR A 66 -2.40 4.65 -3.68
CA THR A 66 -1.93 4.94 -2.32
C THR A 66 -2.97 4.44 -1.33
N VAL A 67 -2.53 3.61 -0.39
CA VAL A 67 -3.40 3.01 0.62
C VAL A 67 -2.78 3.21 2.01
N LYS A 68 -3.56 3.74 2.96
CA LYS A 68 -3.09 3.95 4.33
C LYS A 68 -2.93 2.63 5.06
N LEU A 69 -1.84 2.54 5.82
CA LEU A 69 -1.55 1.46 6.75
C LEU A 69 -1.98 1.84 8.17
N THR A 70 -2.86 1.04 8.75
CA THR A 70 -3.24 1.16 10.17
C THR A 70 -2.49 0.10 10.97
N LYS A 71 -1.99 0.47 12.16
CA LYS A 71 -1.32 -0.45 13.09
C LYS A 71 -2.09 -0.46 14.42
N CYS A 72 -2.47 -1.63 14.91
CA CYS A 72 -3.19 -1.82 16.17
C CYS A 72 -2.93 -3.25 16.66
N ASP A 73 -2.65 -3.42 17.95
CA ASP A 73 -2.40 -4.72 18.61
C ASP A 73 -1.38 -5.63 17.90
N GLY A 74 -0.30 -5.03 17.36
CA GLY A 74 0.75 -5.75 16.64
C GLY A 74 0.36 -6.23 15.24
N GLU A 75 -0.82 -5.86 14.76
CA GLU A 75 -1.32 -6.14 13.43
C GLU A 75 -1.24 -4.90 12.54
N VAL A 76 -1.20 -5.14 11.22
CA VAL A 76 -1.16 -4.08 10.21
C VAL A 76 -2.19 -4.38 9.14
N TRP A 77 -2.95 -3.35 8.74
CA TRP A 77 -3.97 -3.45 7.69
C TRP A 77 -3.79 -2.36 6.64
N PHE A 78 -4.09 -2.72 5.40
CA PHE A 78 -4.50 -1.76 4.36
C PHE A 78 -5.93 -1.32 4.67
N GLN A 79 -6.18 -0.02 4.87
CA GLN A 79 -7.50 0.46 5.32
C GLN A 79 -8.02 1.63 4.47
N ASN A 80 -7.53 2.85 4.66
CA ASN A 80 -8.02 3.99 3.87
C ASN A 80 -7.45 3.92 2.44
N GLY A 81 -8.29 4.01 1.41
CA GLY A 81 -7.90 3.74 0.02
C GLY A 81 -8.07 2.27 -0.39
N TRP A 82 -8.27 1.35 0.56
CA TRP A 82 -8.45 -0.06 0.25
C TRP A 82 -9.80 -0.35 -0.39
N ARG A 83 -10.88 0.28 0.10
CA ARG A 83 -12.23 0.10 -0.44
C ARG A 83 -12.36 0.67 -1.86
N GLU A 84 -11.72 1.80 -2.11
CA GLU A 84 -11.62 2.41 -3.43
C GLU A 84 -10.87 1.50 -4.39
N PHE A 85 -9.74 0.95 -3.94
CA PHE A 85 -8.97 -0.04 -4.68
C PHE A 85 -9.81 -1.30 -4.99
N THR A 86 -10.58 -1.82 -4.03
CA THR A 86 -11.43 -3.00 -4.25
C THR A 86 -12.55 -2.73 -5.25
N ASN A 87 -13.18 -1.56 -5.16
CA ASN A 87 -14.29 -1.19 -6.03
C ASN A 87 -13.83 -0.97 -7.47
N CYS A 88 -12.70 -0.28 -7.66
CA CYS A 88 -12.17 0.01 -8.99
C CYS A 88 -11.82 -1.27 -9.77
N HIS A 89 -11.29 -2.28 -9.10
CA HIS A 89 -10.92 -3.56 -9.72
C HIS A 89 -12.01 -4.63 -9.59
N ALA A 90 -13.24 -4.24 -9.21
CA ALA A 90 -14.39 -5.13 -9.04
C ALA A 90 -14.07 -6.40 -8.22
N LEU A 91 -13.31 -6.25 -7.13
CA LEU A 91 -12.93 -7.39 -6.30
C LEU A 91 -14.16 -7.99 -5.61
N THR A 92 -14.29 -9.31 -5.70
CA THR A 92 -15.39 -10.07 -5.11
C THR A 92 -14.87 -11.14 -4.17
N VAL A 93 -15.78 -11.77 -3.42
CA VAL A 93 -15.40 -12.93 -2.58
C VAL A 93 -14.78 -14.00 -3.47
N GLY A 94 -13.60 -14.49 -3.08
CA GLY A 94 -12.84 -15.46 -3.86
C GLY A 94 -11.78 -14.86 -4.79
N SER A 95 -11.81 -13.55 -5.07
CA SER A 95 -10.70 -12.88 -5.78
C SER A 95 -9.38 -13.08 -5.03
N LEU A 96 -8.30 -13.37 -5.76
CA LEU A 96 -6.97 -13.60 -5.22
C LEU A 96 -6.04 -12.46 -5.63
N LEU A 97 -5.30 -11.92 -4.67
CA LEU A 97 -4.31 -10.89 -4.90
C LEU A 97 -2.93 -11.38 -4.51
N VAL A 98 -1.95 -11.19 -5.39
CA VAL A 98 -0.53 -11.49 -5.13
C VAL A 98 0.21 -10.18 -4.98
N PHE A 99 0.79 -9.97 -3.81
CA PHE A 99 1.59 -8.80 -3.47
C PHE A 99 3.07 -9.16 -3.53
N ARG A 100 3.85 -8.43 -4.32
CA ARG A 100 5.31 -8.50 -4.34
C ARG A 100 5.89 -7.24 -3.72
N TYR A 101 6.55 -7.38 -2.57
CA TYR A 101 7.18 -6.24 -1.91
C TYR A 101 8.41 -5.74 -2.67
N LYS A 102 8.52 -4.42 -2.79
CA LYS A 102 9.57 -3.71 -3.51
C LYS A 102 10.50 -2.87 -2.62
N GLY A 103 10.30 -2.91 -1.29
CA GLY A 103 10.93 -1.97 -0.37
C GLY A 103 10.12 -0.68 -0.25
N ASN A 104 10.41 0.11 0.79
CA ASN A 104 9.82 1.44 1.03
C ASN A 104 8.28 1.45 0.95
N SER A 105 7.62 0.46 1.54
CA SER A 105 6.16 0.30 1.49
C SER A 105 5.55 0.16 0.08
N GLY A 106 6.37 -0.10 -0.94
CA GLY A 106 5.95 -0.34 -2.31
C GLY A 106 5.63 -1.80 -2.57
N PHE A 107 4.55 -2.05 -3.32
CA PHE A 107 4.09 -3.38 -3.71
C PHE A 107 3.75 -3.39 -5.19
N SER A 108 4.23 -4.39 -5.95
CA SER A 108 3.55 -4.77 -7.20
C SER A 108 2.39 -5.69 -6.85
N VAL A 109 1.23 -5.50 -7.46
CA VAL A 109 0.02 -6.28 -7.17
C VAL A 109 -0.51 -6.93 -8.44
N LEU A 110 -0.70 -8.24 -8.41
CA LEU A 110 -1.47 -8.99 -9.40
C LEU A 110 -2.82 -9.36 -8.81
N ILE A 111 -3.86 -9.38 -9.63
CA ILE A 111 -5.24 -9.60 -9.22
C ILE A 111 -5.84 -10.67 -10.13
N PHE A 112 -6.35 -11.72 -9.51
CA PHE A 112 -7.07 -12.81 -10.15
C PHE A 112 -8.51 -12.79 -9.66
N ASP A 113 -9.46 -12.89 -10.58
CA ASP A 113 -10.87 -12.96 -10.22
C ASP A 113 -11.24 -14.34 -9.64
N ALA A 114 -12.53 -14.52 -9.30
CA ALA A 114 -13.03 -15.77 -8.74
C ALA A 114 -12.96 -16.96 -9.72
N THR A 115 -12.67 -16.73 -11.01
CA THR A 115 -12.43 -17.78 -12.00
C THR A 115 -10.98 -18.26 -12.01
N ALA A 116 -10.14 -17.71 -11.13
CA ALA A 116 -8.69 -17.92 -11.09
C ALA A 116 -7.94 -17.39 -12.33
N THR A 117 -8.53 -16.41 -13.02
CA THR A 117 -7.92 -15.74 -14.18
C THR A 117 -7.46 -14.34 -13.78
N GLU A 118 -6.28 -13.92 -14.27
CA GLU A 118 -5.82 -12.55 -14.06
C GLU A 118 -6.79 -11.57 -14.73
N ILE A 119 -7.17 -10.50 -14.03
CA ILE A 119 -8.06 -9.49 -14.61
C ILE A 119 -7.33 -8.65 -15.67
N GLU A 120 -8.08 -8.04 -16.57
CA GLU A 120 -7.53 -7.03 -17.45
C GLU A 120 -7.30 -5.71 -16.69
N TYR A 121 -6.27 -4.97 -17.12
CA TYR A 121 -5.92 -3.67 -16.56
C TYR A 121 -5.99 -2.61 -17.66
N PRO A 122 -7.19 -2.05 -17.95
CA PRO A 122 -7.33 -0.99 -18.94
C PRO A 122 -6.39 0.17 -18.63
N LEU A 123 -5.80 0.77 -19.66
CA LEU A 123 -5.09 2.04 -19.50
C LEU A 123 -6.14 3.13 -19.29
N ASP A 124 -5.91 3.95 -18.27
CA ASP A 124 -6.75 5.11 -18.03
C ASP A 124 -6.19 6.28 -18.84
N ASP A 125 -6.93 6.73 -19.86
CA ASP A 125 -6.59 7.95 -20.63
C ASP A 125 -6.94 9.24 -19.85
N GLN A 126 -7.30 9.14 -18.57
CA GLN A 126 -7.64 10.26 -17.69
C GLN A 126 -6.64 10.39 -16.53
N PRO A 127 -6.13 11.60 -16.25
CA PRO A 127 -5.29 11.84 -15.09
C PRO A 127 -6.12 11.67 -13.80
N GLN A 128 -5.92 10.55 -13.11
CA GLN A 128 -6.57 10.23 -11.83
C GLN A 128 -5.98 11.08 -10.70
N VAL A 129 -6.45 12.32 -10.59
CA VAL A 129 -6.17 13.22 -9.45
C VAL A 129 -7.17 12.91 -8.33
N HIS A 130 -7.06 11.74 -7.70
CA HIS A 130 -7.63 11.56 -6.36
C HIS A 130 -6.65 12.15 -5.34
N ARG A 131 -6.65 13.48 -5.29
CA ARG A 131 -6.09 14.25 -4.18
C ARG A 131 -7.02 13.98 -3.00
N MET A 132 -6.54 13.29 -1.98
CA MET A 132 -7.24 13.26 -0.70
C MET A 132 -7.37 14.73 -0.26
N GLU A 133 -8.60 15.25 -0.21
CA GLU A 133 -8.87 16.50 0.49
C GLU A 133 -8.68 16.20 1.98
N ASP A 134 -7.79 16.94 2.61
CA ASP A 134 -7.62 16.96 4.05
C ASP A 134 -8.93 17.48 4.66
N ASN A 135 -9.83 16.57 5.03
CA ASN A 135 -10.91 16.92 5.95
C ASN A 135 -10.30 17.11 7.35
N GLU A 136 -9.82 18.32 7.61
CA GLU A 136 -9.67 18.83 8.97
C GLU A 136 -11.06 18.87 9.61
N SER A 137 -11.27 18.00 10.59
CA SER A 137 -12.46 18.01 11.43
C SER A 137 -12.35 19.19 12.41
N ASP A 138 -13.03 20.29 12.11
CA ASP A 138 -13.23 21.42 13.03
C ASP A 138 -14.19 21.01 14.16
N ASP A 139 -13.69 20.27 15.14
CA ASP A 139 -14.32 20.20 16.46
C ASP A 139 -13.82 21.38 17.30
N ASN A 140 -14.33 22.60 17.03
CA ASN A 140 -14.10 23.72 17.92
C ASN A 140 -15.14 23.71 19.06
N PHE A 141 -14.61 23.50 20.26
CA PHE A 141 -15.25 23.46 21.55
C PHE A 141 -16.12 24.72 21.81
N ILE A 142 -17.30 24.52 22.41
CA ILE A 142 -18.12 25.60 22.98
C ILE A 142 -17.41 26.13 24.23
N GLU A 143 -16.92 27.37 24.21
CA GLU A 143 -16.44 28.05 25.41
C GLU A 143 -17.58 28.84 26.07
N ILE A 144 -17.98 28.38 27.25
CA ILE A 144 -19.00 28.98 28.10
C ILE A 144 -18.43 30.26 28.71
N MET A 145 -18.87 31.44 28.25
CA MET A 145 -18.57 32.71 28.93
C MET A 145 -19.58 32.95 30.05
N ALA A 146 -19.20 32.57 31.27
CA ALA A 146 -19.87 33.02 32.49
C ALA A 146 -19.27 34.35 32.98
N ALA A 147 -20.13 35.38 32.99
CA ALA A 147 -20.18 36.60 33.80
C ALA A 147 -18.91 37.12 34.51
N PHE A 148 -18.53 38.37 34.22
CA PHE A 148 -18.09 39.35 35.22
C PHE A 148 -18.42 40.78 34.76
N THR A 149 -19.33 41.46 35.47
CA THR A 149 -19.45 42.94 35.49
C THR A 149 -18.35 43.52 36.40
N PRO A 150 -17.73 44.66 36.05
CA PRO A 150 -18.07 45.95 36.68
C PRO A 150 -17.91 47.15 35.69
N SER A 151 -18.37 48.38 35.88
CA SER A 151 -18.85 49.17 37.03
C SER A 151 -19.93 50.14 36.56
#